data_AF-A0A1K1YD89-F1
#
_entry.id   AF-A0A1K1YD89-F1
#
_cell.length_a   1.000
_cell.length_b   1.000
_cell.length_c   1.000
_cell.angle_alpha   90.00
_cell.angle_beta   90.00
_cell.angle_gamma   90.00
#
_symmetry.space_group_name_H-M   'P 1'
#
loop_
_entity.id
_entity.type
_entity.pdbx_description
1 polymer ?
#
loop_
_entity_poly.entity_id
_entity_poly.type
_entity_poly.pdbx_seq_one_letter_code
_entity_poly.pdbx_strand_id
1 'polypeptide(L)' 'MDRRELRAALSRAGVADGYYRIEGVHEPVPTPTDFLFLRQASDGGWETGAYERGTYEVIARHSSEQAACEHLLRLLL' A
#
# COMPACT_ATOMS: atom_id res chain seq x y z
N MET A 1 2.68 -11.82 -7.21
CA MET A 1 1.59 -10.87 -7.03
C MET A 1 2.06 -9.49 -7.46
N ASP A 2 1.35 -8.81 -8.34
CA ASP A 2 1.61 -7.40 -8.67
C ASP A 2 0.63 -6.43 -7.97
N ARG A 3 0.86 -5.13 -8.12
CA ARG A 3 0.03 -4.07 -7.52
C ARG A 3 -1.45 -4.08 -7.93
N ARG A 4 -1.79 -4.55 -9.13
CA ARG A 4 -3.19 -4.67 -9.60
C ARG A 4 -3.85 -5.91 -9.02
N GLU A 5 -3.11 -7.02 -8.97
CA GLU A 5 -3.55 -8.24 -8.30
C GLU A 5 -3.80 -8.00 -6.81
N LEU A 6 -2.96 -7.20 -6.14
CA LEU A 6 -3.15 -6.77 -4.76
C LEU A 6 -4.46 -5.98 -4.58
N ARG A 7 -4.71 -4.97 -5.42
CA ARG A 7 -5.97 -4.20 -5.38
C ARG A 7 -7.18 -5.12 -5.55
N ALA A 8 -7.13 -6.07 -6.48
CA ALA A 8 -8.19 -7.05 -6.67
C ALA A 8 -8.38 -7.96 -5.44
N ALA A 9 -7.29 -8.40 -4.81
CA ALA A 9 -7.34 -9.22 -3.60
C ALA A 9 -7.99 -8.47 -2.42
N LEU A 10 -7.57 -7.23 -2.15
CA LEU A 10 -8.11 -6.40 -1.07
C LEU A 10 -9.59 -6.06 -1.30
N SER A 11 -9.97 -5.75 -2.54
CA SER A 11 -11.37 -5.52 -2.91
C SER A 11 -12.24 -6.76 -2.68
N ARG A 12 -11.77 -7.95 -3.10
CA ARG A 12 -12.50 -9.21 -2.86
C ARG A 12 -12.62 -9.55 -1.37
N ALA A 13 -11.64 -9.17 -0.57
CA ALA A 13 -11.66 -9.35 0.88
C ALA A 13 -12.54 -8.31 1.62
N GLY A 14 -13.08 -7.31 0.92
CA GLY A 14 -13.94 -6.29 1.51
C GLY A 14 -13.18 -5.21 2.29
N VAL A 15 -11.86 -5.06 2.09
CA VAL A 15 -11.08 -3.99 2.72
C VAL A 15 -11.52 -2.65 2.14
N ALA A 16 -11.97 -1.75 3.01
CA ALA A 16 -12.47 -0.44 2.59
C ALA A 16 -11.38 0.38 1.90
N ASP A 17 -11.75 1.09 0.82
CA ASP A 17 -10.84 1.84 -0.04
C ASP A 17 -10.01 2.90 0.70
N GLY A 18 -10.54 3.46 1.80
CA GLY A 18 -9.85 4.47 2.61
C GLY A 18 -8.71 3.91 3.46
N TYR A 19 -8.60 2.59 3.64
CA TYR A 19 -7.55 2.00 4.48
C TYR A 19 -6.21 1.84 3.78
N TYR A 20 -6.16 1.98 2.45
CA TYR A 20 -4.93 1.78 1.73
C TYR A 20 -4.76 2.63 0.48
N ARG A 21 -3.49 2.87 0.14
CA ARG A 21 -3.05 3.48 -1.12
C ARG A 21 -2.04 2.57 -1.79
N ILE A 22 -2.21 2.34 -3.09
CA ILE A 22 -1.26 1.62 -3.94
C ILE A 22 -0.86 2.58 -5.04
N GLU A 23 0.39 3.06 -5.01
CA GLU A 23 0.89 4.06 -5.95
C GLU A 23 0.61 3.66 -7.41
N GLY A 24 -0.04 4.58 -8.14
CA GLY A 24 -0.40 4.39 -9.54
C GLY A 24 -1.44 3.30 -9.83
N VAL A 25 -2.15 2.80 -8.81
CA VAL A 25 -3.25 1.82 -8.97
C VAL A 25 -4.50 2.24 -8.22
N HIS A 26 -4.35 2.63 -6.95
CA HIS A 26 -5.46 2.99 -6.08
C HIS A 26 -5.03 4.14 -5.16
N GLU A 27 -5.56 5.32 -5.42
CA GLU A 27 -5.23 6.55 -4.70
C GLU A 27 -6.53 7.20 -4.24
N PRO A 28 -6.98 6.93 -3.00
CA PRO A 28 -8.29 7.38 -2.55
C PRO A 28 -8.44 8.91 -2.60
N VAL A 29 -9.61 9.37 -3.05
CA VAL A 29 -9.97 10.79 -3.11
C VAL A 29 -11.33 11.01 -2.40
N PRO A 30 -11.41 11.91 -1.41
CA PRO A 30 -10.32 12.70 -0.84
C PRO A 30 -9.28 11.82 -0.13
N THR A 31 -8.04 12.32 0.00
CA THR A 31 -6.99 11.63 0.75
C THR A 31 -7.43 11.41 2.20
N PRO A 32 -7.48 10.15 2.69
CA PRO A 32 -7.82 9.87 4.08
C PRO A 32 -6.76 10.42 5.03
N THR A 33 -7.15 10.65 6.29
CA THR A 33 -6.19 11.07 7.33
C THR A 33 -5.19 9.97 7.66
N ASP A 34 -5.63 8.71 7.58
CA ASP A 34 -4.87 7.54 7.99
C ASP A 34 -5.07 6.39 6.96
N PHE A 35 -3.98 5.84 6.42
CA PHE A 35 -4.01 4.70 5.50
C PHE A 35 -2.65 3.99 5.44
N LEU A 36 -2.65 2.69 5.11
CA LEU A 36 -1.42 1.97 4.75
C LEU A 36 -1.08 2.23 3.28
N PHE A 37 0.20 2.32 2.96
CA PHE A 37 0.64 2.57 1.58
C PHE A 37 1.59 1.51 1.06
N LEU A 38 1.59 1.37 -0.27
CA LEU A 38 2.66 0.76 -1.06
C LEU A 38 3.12 1.78 -2.11
N ARG A 39 4.43 2.03 -2.17
CA ARG A 39 5.05 2.94 -3.15
C ARG A 39 6.44 2.47 -3.59
N GLN A 40 6.91 2.98 -4.72
CA GLN A 40 8.31 2.89 -5.11
C GLN A 40 9.16 3.85 -4.29
N ALA A 41 10.31 3.37 -3.82
CA ALA A 41 11.32 4.19 -3.19
C ALA A 41 12.22 4.84 -4.25
N SER A 42 12.85 5.96 -3.89
CA SER A 42 13.74 6.70 -4.80
C SER A 42 14.99 5.93 -5.23
N ASP A 43 15.36 4.88 -4.50
CA ASP A 43 16.48 3.98 -4.79
C ASP A 43 16.10 2.81 -5.71
N GLY A 44 14.86 2.77 -6.21
CA GLY A 44 14.34 1.70 -7.05
C GLY A 44 13.80 0.49 -6.26
N GLY A 45 13.83 0.54 -4.93
CA GLY A 45 13.15 -0.41 -4.05
C GLY A 45 11.66 -0.13 -3.91
N TRP A 46 11.02 -0.88 -3.01
CA TRP A 46 9.61 -0.73 -2.67
C TRP A 46 9.44 -0.50 -1.17
N GLU A 47 8.48 0.34 -0.81
CA GLU A 47 8.16 0.64 0.58
C GLU A 47 6.71 0.30 0.86
N THR A 48 6.49 -0.27 2.04
CA THR A 48 5.18 -0.31 2.68
C THR A 48 5.25 0.46 3.98
N GLY A 49 4.19 1.20 4.31
CA GLY A 49 4.17 1.99 5.53
C GLY A 49 2.79 2.51 5.87
N ALA A 50 2.74 3.41 6.85
CA ALA A 50 1.54 4.12 7.25
C ALA A 50 1.66 5.60 6.87
N TYR A 51 0.56 6.17 6.39
CA TYR A 51 0.36 7.60 6.41
C TYR A 51 -0.59 7.91 7.54
N GLU A 52 -0.17 8.75 8.48
CA GLU A 52 -1.00 9.15 9.62
C GLU A 52 -0.89 10.65 9.82
N ARG A 53 -2.03 11.33 9.81
CA ARG A 53 -2.16 12.76 10.15
C ARG A 53 -1.15 13.67 9.43
N GLY A 54 -0.85 13.39 8.15
CA GLY A 54 0.11 14.18 7.38
C GLY A 54 1.49 13.56 7.20
N THR A 55 1.80 12.48 7.91
CA THR A 55 3.16 11.95 8.03
C THR A 55 3.27 10.56 7.42
N TYR A 56 4.28 10.34 6.60
CA TYR A 56 4.64 9.00 6.10
C TYR A 56 5.66 8.34 7.03
N GLU A 57 5.32 7.17 7.55
CA GLU A 57 6.21 6.29 8.29
C GLU A 57 6.43 4.99 7.51
N VAL A 58 7.69 4.67 7.20
CA VAL A 58 8.05 3.43 6.50
C VAL A 58 8.12 2.30 7.51
N ILE A 59 7.28 1.27 7.33
CA ILE A 59 7.29 0.06 8.16
C ILE A 59 8.34 -0.92 7.63
N ALA A 60 8.43 -1.09 6.30
CA ALA A 60 9.37 -2.02 5.69
C ALA A 60 9.80 -1.56 4.29
N ARG A 61 11.05 -1.88 3.94
CA ARG A 61 11.62 -1.78 2.58
C ARG A 61 11.74 -3.18 1.98
N HIS A 62 11.47 -3.29 0.70
CA HIS A 62 11.47 -4.54 -0.06
C HIS A 62 12.26 -4.36 -1.35
N SER A 63 12.98 -5.39 -1.76
CA SER A 63 13.75 -5.39 -3.02
C SER A 63 12.90 -5.66 -4.27
N SER A 64 11.63 -6.04 -4.10
CA SER A 64 10.74 -6.35 -5.22
C SER A 64 9.31 -5.91 -4.94
N GLU A 65 8.57 -5.62 -6.03
CA GLU A 65 7.14 -5.29 -5.99
C GLU A 65 6.34 -6.42 -5.34
N GLN A 66 6.64 -7.66 -5.70
CA GLN A 66 5.94 -8.83 -5.19
C GLN A 66 6.05 -8.93 -3.67
N ALA A 67 7.25 -8.78 -3.10
CA ALA A 67 7.45 -8.85 -1.66
C ALA A 67 6.72 -7.70 -0.93
N ALA A 68 6.73 -6.49 -1.50
CA ALA A 68 5.98 -5.36 -0.95
C ALA A 68 4.46 -5.60 -1.00
N CYS A 69 3.95 -6.13 -2.11
CA CYS A 69 2.52 -6.44 -2.25
C CYS A 69 2.08 -7.51 -1.25
N GLU A 70 2.86 -8.59 -1.10
CA GLU A 70 2.59 -9.66 -0.12
C GLU A 70 2.69 -9.15 1.33
N HIS A 71 3.56 -8.19 1.60
CA HIS A 71 3.64 -7.54 2.90
C HIS A 71 2.42 -6.67 3.19
N LEU A 72 2.03 -5.78 2.26
CA LEU A 72 0.84 -4.93 2.44
C LEU A 72 -0.44 -5.76 2.60
N LEU A 73 -0.58 -6.86 1.84
CA LEU A 73 -1.71 -7.78 1.98
C LEU A 73 -1.82 -8.33 3.42
N ARG A 74 -0.69 -8.74 4.02
CA ARG A 74 -0.63 -9.26 5.41
C ARG A 74 -0.89 -8.20 6.47
N LEU A 75 -0.70 -6.91 6.17
CA LEU A 75 -1.02 -5.84 7.11
C LEU A 75 -2.52 -5.50 7.13
N LEU A 76 -3.25 -5.84 6.07
CA LEU A 76 -4.65 -5.47 5.87
C LEU A 76 -5.64 -6.63 6.06
N LEU A 77 -5.14 -7.87 6.19
CA LEU A 77 -5.91 -9.10 6.41
C LEU A 77 -5.41 -9.84 7.65
#